data_AF-A0A383EJT0-F1
#
_entry.id   AF-A0A383EJT0-F1
#
_cell.length_a   1.000
_cell.length_b   1.000
_cell.length_c   1.000
_cell.angle_alpha   90.00
_cell.angle_beta   90.00
_cell.angle_gamma   90.00
#
_symmetry.space_group_name_H-M   'P 1'
#
loop_
_entity.id
_entity.type
_entity.pdbx_description
1 polymer ?
#
loop_
_entity_poly.entity_id
_entity_poly.type
_entity_poly.pdbx_seq_one_letter_code
_entity_poly.pdbx_strand_id
1 'polypeptide(L)'
;MVVWDPPIRDYQFLYHELLPAIETVQRLGYTDFDADFLDSLIEGWATHCEEVWLPINLVGDRKGLKFEDGKITMPQEFKDAYR
;
A
#
# COMPACT_ATOMS: atom_id res chain seq x y z
N MET A 1 0.95 21.09 -1.47
CA MET A 1 1.39 19.68 -1.52
C MET A 1 0.49 18.92 -0.57
N VAL A 2 -0.16 17.84 -1.01
CA VAL A 2 -0.96 17.02 -0.10
C VAL A 2 0.02 16.26 0.79
N VAL A 3 -0.21 16.28 2.09
CA VAL A 3 0.53 15.50 3.07
C VAL A 3 -0.35 14.31 3.42
N TRP A 4 0.19 13.10 3.25
CA TRP A 4 -0.41 11.87 3.74
C TRP A 4 0.58 11.26 4.71
N ASP A 5 0.10 10.89 5.89
CA ASP A 5 0.89 10.30 6.96
C ASP A 5 0.39 8.86 7.17
N PRO A 6 1.22 7.84 6.91
CA PRO A 6 0.84 6.44 7.07
C PRO A 6 0.53 6.12 8.54
N PRO A 7 -0.64 5.56 8.88
CA PRO A 7 -1.03 5.30 10.27
C PRO A 7 -0.39 4.01 10.81
N ILE A 8 0.94 3.95 10.79
CA ILE A 8 1.74 2.76 11.17
C ILE A 8 1.37 2.29 12.58
N ARG A 9 1.27 3.22 13.54
CA ARG A 9 0.95 2.90 14.93
C ARG A 9 -0.40 2.21 15.10
N ASP A 10 -1.40 2.61 14.31
CA ASP A 10 -2.73 2.00 14.36
C ASP A 10 -2.70 0.57 13.81
N TYR A 11 -1.95 0.31 12.73
CA TYR A 11 -1.77 -1.05 12.22
C TYR A 11 -0.97 -1.93 13.19
N GLN A 12 0.07 -1.38 13.83
CA GLN A 12 0.79 -2.09 14.89
C GLN A 12 -0.13 -2.45 16.07
N PHE A 13 -1.00 -1.54 16.50
CA PHE A 13 -2.01 -1.84 17.51
C PHE A 13 -2.92 -2.99 17.06
N LEU A 14 -3.45 -2.92 15.84
CA LEU A 14 -4.34 -3.95 15.31
C LEU A 14 -3.68 -5.33 15.29
N TYR A 15 -2.45 -5.44 14.79
CA TYR A 15 -1.83 -6.74 14.57
C TYR A 15 -1.06 -7.31 15.76
N HIS A 16 -0.54 -6.46 16.64
CA HIS A 16 0.24 -6.91 17.81
C HIS A 16 -0.56 -6.93 19.11
N GLU A 17 -1.59 -6.09 19.24
CA GLU A 17 -2.30 -5.91 20.51
C GLU A 17 -3.76 -6.40 20.46
N LEU A 18 -4.45 -6.19 19.33
CA LEU A 18 -5.88 -6.53 19.19
C LEU A 18 -6.12 -7.91 18.56
N LEU A 19 -5.41 -8.22 17.48
CA LEU A 19 -5.59 -9.43 16.69
C LEU A 19 -4.47 -10.43 16.95
N PRO A 20 -4.74 -11.74 16.97
CA PRO A 20 -3.69 -12.76 17.02
C PRO A 20 -3.08 -12.97 15.62
N ALA A 21 -2.56 -11.90 15.01
CA ALA A 21 -2.18 -11.89 13.59
C ALA A 21 -1.07 -12.91 13.27
N ILE A 22 0.01 -12.90 14.04
CA ILE A 22 1.15 -13.81 13.84
C ILE A 22 0.73 -15.27 14.05
N GLU A 23 0.03 -15.58 15.14
CA GLU A 23 -0.48 -16.93 15.39
C GLU A 23 -1.40 -17.42 14.25
N THR A 24 -2.28 -16.54 13.77
CA THR A 24 -3.20 -16.86 12.67
C THR A 24 -2.44 -17.19 11.39
N VAL A 25 -1.44 -16.38 11.03
CA VAL A 25 -0.64 -16.58 9.83
C VAL A 25 0.22 -17.85 9.93
N GLN A 26 0.84 -18.10 11.08
CA GLN A 26 1.62 -19.32 11.31
C GLN A 26 0.76 -20.59 11.22
N ARG A 27 -0.48 -20.55 11.73
CA ARG A 27 -1.46 -21.65 11.59
C ARG A 27 -1.88 -21.95 10.15
N LEU A 28 -1.70 -21.00 9.23
CA LEU A 28 -1.93 -21.20 7.79
C LEU A 28 -0.72 -21.83 7.08
N GLY A 29 0.35 -22.16 7.82
CA GLY A 29 1.55 -22.80 7.29
C GLY A 29 2.73 -21.87 7.03
N TYR A 30 2.60 -20.57 7.35
CA TYR A 30 3.68 -19.59 7.23
C TYR A 30 4.48 -19.50 8.54
N THR A 31 5.20 -20.57 8.88
CA THR A 31 5.86 -20.73 10.18
C THR A 31 6.95 -19.70 10.44
N ASP A 32 7.57 -19.17 9.39
CA ASP A 32 8.67 -18.20 9.48
C ASP A 32 8.16 -16.75 9.48
N PHE A 33 6.84 -16.53 9.49
CA PHE A 33 6.25 -15.20 9.59
C PHE A 33 6.21 -14.76 11.05
N ASP A 34 6.88 -13.65 11.36
CA ASP A 34 6.98 -13.08 12.70
C ASP A 34 6.61 -11.59 12.74
N ALA A 35 6.63 -11.02 13.94
CA ALA A 35 6.25 -9.63 14.19
C ALA A 35 7.18 -8.64 13.49
N ASP A 36 8.49 -8.88 13.53
CA ASP A 36 9.50 -8.01 12.92
C ASP A 36 9.36 -7.99 11.39
N PHE A 37 9.06 -9.15 10.78
CA PHE A 37 8.77 -9.22 9.36
C PHE A 37 7.48 -8.48 8.99
N LEU A 38 6.42 -8.60 9.81
CA LEU A 38 5.19 -7.83 9.61
C LEU A 38 5.42 -6.33 9.70
N ASP A 39 6.18 -5.85 10.69
CA ASP A 39 6.51 -4.44 10.85
C ASP A 39 7.31 -3.92 9.66
N SER A 40 8.29 -4.71 9.18
CA SER A 40 9.06 -4.39 7.98
C SER A 40 8.18 -4.24 6.74
N LEU A 41 7.14 -5.07 6.61
CA LEU A 41 6.17 -4.95 5.51
C LEU A 41 5.34 -3.67 5.64
N ILE A 42 4.87 -3.33 6.84
CA ILE A 42 4.09 -2.11 7.08
C ILE A 42 4.91 -0.86 6.74
N GLU A 43 6.16 -0.79 7.19
CA GLU A 43 7.07 0.33 6.91
C GLU A 43 7.42 0.43 5.41
N GLY A 44 7.68 -0.70 4.75
CA GLY A 44 7.94 -0.75 3.32
C GLY A 44 6.75 -0.24 2.50
N TRP A 45 5.53 -0.65 2.84
CA TRP A 45 4.32 -0.15 2.19
C TRP A 45 4.04 1.32 2.49
N ALA A 46 4.30 1.79 3.72
CA ALA A 46 4.21 3.19 4.07
C ALA A 46 5.11 4.05 3.17
N THR A 47 6.39 3.69 3.08
CA THR A 47 7.38 4.35 2.22
C THR A 47 6.96 4.33 0.75
N HIS A 48 6.52 3.16 0.25
CA HIS A 48 6.09 3.02 -1.14
C HIS A 48 4.86 3.91 -1.46
N CYS A 49 3.90 4.01 -0.54
CA CYS A 49 2.77 4.92 -0.69
C CYS A 49 3.20 6.39 -0.72
N GLU A 50 4.14 6.80 0.12
CA GLU A 50 4.65 8.18 0.13
C GLU A 50 5.48 8.54 -1.11
N GLU A 51 6.34 7.63 -1.55
CA GLU A 51 7.32 7.90 -2.61
C GLU A 51 6.78 7.64 -4.02
N VAL A 52 5.82 6.72 -4.17
CA VAL A 52 5.30 6.30 -5.48
C VAL A 52 3.87 6.74 -5.70
N TRP A 53 2.95 6.42 -4.78
CA TRP A 53 1.52 6.65 -4.99
C TRP A 53 1.06 8.09 -4.69
N LEU A 54 1.54 8.68 -3.60
CA LEU A 54 1.17 10.04 -3.20
C LEU A 54 1.53 11.11 -4.25
N PRO A 55 2.72 11.10 -4.89
CA PRO A 55 3.08 12.11 -5.88
C PRO A 55 2.17 12.09 -7.11
N ILE A 56 1.65 10.92 -7.49
CA ILE A 56 0.81 10.75 -8.68
C ILE A 56 -0.69 10.88 -8.37
N ASN A 57 -1.08 11.00 -7.10
CA ASN A 57 -2.48 11.10 -6.69
C ASN A 57 -3.22 12.26 -7.38
N LEU A 58 -2.64 13.47 -7.34
CA LEU A 58 -3.21 14.65 -8.00
C LEU A 58 -3.20 14.53 -9.54
N VAL A 59 -2.24 13.78 -10.09
CA VAL A 59 -2.18 13.52 -11.53
C VAL A 59 -3.36 12.65 -11.96
N GLY A 60 -3.68 11.63 -11.17
CA GLY A 60 -4.84 10.75 -11.39
C GLY A 60 -6.15 11.54 -11.43
N ASP A 61 -6.38 12.42 -10.47
CA ASP A 61 -7.57 13.27 -10.40
C ASP A 61 -7.67 14.24 -11.59
N ARG A 62 -6.57 14.91 -11.94
CA ARG A 62 -6.56 15.91 -13.02
C ARG A 62 -6.66 15.32 -14.42
N LYS A 63 -5.97 14.21 -14.68
CA LYS A 63 -5.88 13.61 -16.02
C LYS A 63 -6.97 12.56 -16.25
N GLY A 64 -7.35 11.82 -15.22
CA GLY A 64 -8.36 10.77 -15.27
C GLY A 64 -8.04 9.63 -16.25
N LEU A 65 -9.03 8.75 -16.41
CA LEU A 65 -9.04 7.76 -17.49
C LEU A 65 -9.68 8.38 -18.74
N LYS A 66 -9.23 7.97 -19.92
CA LYS A 66 -9.86 8.32 -21.20
C LYS A 66 -10.38 7.08 -21.88
N PHE A 67 -11.54 7.22 -22.52
CA PHE A 67 -12.16 6.18 -23.33
C PHE A 67 -12.33 6.69 -24.76
N GLU A 68 -11.67 6.04 -25.72
CA GLU A 68 -11.70 6.39 -27.13
C GLU A 68 -11.73 5.09 -27.95
N ASP A 69 -12.69 4.97 -28.89
CA ASP A 69 -12.84 3.83 -29.81
C ASP A 69 -12.77 2.45 -29.14
N GLY A 70 -13.45 2.28 -27.99
CA GLY A 70 -13.47 1.01 -27.27
C GLY A 70 -12.24 0.75 -26.40
N LYS A 71 -11.27 1.67 -26.36
CA LYS A 71 -10.03 1.53 -25.60
C LYS A 71 -9.98 2.50 -24.42
N ILE A 72 -9.61 1.97 -23.25
CA ILE A 72 -9.34 2.77 -22.05
C ILE A 72 -7.84 3.07 -21.97
N THR A 73 -7.49 4.33 -21.70
CA THR A 73 -6.12 4.76 -21.41
C THR A 73 -6.05 5.47 -20.07
N MET A 74 -4.89 5.37 -19.42
CA MET A 74 -4.62 5.96 -18.11
C MET A 74 -3.28 6.72 -18.14
N PRO A 75 -3.04 7.64 -17.19
CA PRO A 75 -1.77 8.37 -17.09
C PRO A 75 -0.58 7.40 -17.03
N GLN A 76 0.52 7.76 -17.69
CA GLN A 76 1.70 6.88 -17.80
C GLN A 76 2.29 6.59 -16.42
N GLU A 77 2.24 7.58 -15.52
CA GLU A 77 2.72 7.51 -14.15
C GLU A 77 2.05 6.37 -13.36
N PHE A 78 0.76 6.10 -13.59
CA PHE A 78 0.06 4.98 -12.95
C PHE A 78 0.48 3.62 -13.53
N LYS A 79 0.87 3.56 -14.81
CA LYS A 79 1.41 2.33 -15.41
C LYS A 79 2.82 2.05 -14.91
N ASP A 80 3.60 3.10 -14.70
CA ASP A 80 4.97 2.98 -14.18
C ASP A 80 4.95 2.61 -12.70
N ALA A 81 4.04 3.17 -11.90
CA ALA A 81 3.85 2.79 -10.50
C ALA A 81 3.35 1.33 -10.30
N TYR A 82 2.68 0.75 -11.30
CA TYR A 82 2.16 -0.62 -11.23
C TYR A 82 3.20 -1.69 -11.59
N ARG A 83 4.24 -1.33 -12.35
CA ARG A 83 5.28 -2.26 -12.81
C ARG A 83 6.23 -2.63 -11.68
#